data_AF-A0A6M5YX74-F1
#
_entry.id   AF-A0A6M5YX74-F1
#
_cell.length_a   1.000
_cell.length_b   1.000
_cell.length_c   1.000
_cell.angle_alpha   90.00
_cell.angle_beta   90.00
_cell.angle_gamma   90.00
#
_symmetry.space_group_name_H-M   'P 1'
#
loop_
_entity.id
_entity.type
_entity.pdbx_description
1 polymer ?
#
loop_
_entity_poly.entity_id
_entity_poly.type
_entity_poly.pdbx_seq_one_letter_code
_entity_poly.pdbx_strand_id
1 'polypeptide(L)'
;MSDEATMRLRLQNVAAYRELCRGVRRSGRENVVFAFIMIGLAFYSFRPNAGGFATVVFLLYLALALAEFAVGLFKLLFPTAEGVLLDALVLLLFAGWNLGWQGLALVAGVQPNGVIIFIGLYMLLGTLNRFKSYLTLRRLFAERPSAEHIAWFDDLVFDIRASDPHIDPLALDLPTRPHWRAKLLGGTAFFVTVSGHSVWVAGPEDFTLKREAADHGTGQRRAFLSIHGEGYPEFELEDVSWTNYTKWIAAQFGDRV
;
A
#
# COMPACT_ATOMS: atom_id res chain seq x y z
N MET A 1 -6.66 -29.65 -6.27
CA MET A 1 -7.16 -28.39 -5.70
C MET A 1 -8.57 -28.20 -6.22
N SER A 2 -9.52 -27.86 -5.35
CA SER A 2 -10.89 -27.54 -5.77
C SER A 2 -10.91 -26.24 -6.58
N ASP A 3 -11.92 -26.05 -7.43
CA ASP A 3 -12.13 -24.81 -8.19
C ASP A 3 -12.19 -23.58 -7.26
N GLU A 4 -12.74 -23.76 -6.05
CA GLU A 4 -12.81 -22.73 -5.02
C GLU A 4 -11.44 -22.28 -4.50
N ALA A 5 -10.51 -23.21 -4.26
CA ALA A 5 -9.15 -22.85 -3.84
C ALA A 5 -8.42 -22.03 -4.93
N THR A 6 -8.62 -22.39 -6.20
CA THR A 6 -8.08 -21.65 -7.34
C THR A 6 -8.70 -20.25 -7.45
N MET A 7 -10.02 -20.15 -7.27
CA MET A 7 -10.73 -18.87 -7.25
C MET A 7 -10.25 -17.98 -6.11
N ARG A 8 -10.09 -18.52 -4.89
CA ARG A 8 -9.56 -17.80 -3.73
C ARG A 8 -8.16 -17.27 -3.99
N LEU A 9 -7.27 -18.09 -4.55
CA LEU A 9 -5.92 -17.67 -4.91
C LEU A 9 -5.94 -16.51 -5.93
N ARG A 10 -6.81 -16.56 -6.94
CA ARG A 10 -6.99 -15.46 -7.90
C ARG A 10 -7.46 -14.18 -7.21
N LEU A 11 -8.39 -14.28 -6.26
CA LEU A 11 -8.89 -13.12 -5.50
C LEU A 11 -7.82 -12.54 -4.58
N GLN A 12 -7.00 -13.37 -3.95
CA GLN A 12 -5.82 -12.94 -3.18
C GLN A 12 -4.83 -12.19 -4.08
N ASN A 13 -4.58 -12.68 -5.30
CA ASN A 13 -3.73 -11.98 -6.26
C ASN A 13 -4.30 -10.60 -6.65
N VAL A 14 -5.61 -10.49 -6.85
CA VAL A 14 -6.27 -9.19 -7.13
C VAL A 14 -6.15 -8.24 -5.93
N ALA A 15 -6.37 -8.73 -4.71
CA ALA A 15 -6.23 -7.94 -3.49
C ALA A 15 -4.79 -7.42 -3.32
N ALA A 16 -3.80 -8.31 -3.45
CA ALA A 16 -2.39 -7.95 -3.39
C ALA A 16 -2.03 -6.93 -4.47
N TYR A 17 -2.46 -7.15 -5.72
CA TYR A 17 -2.23 -6.22 -6.83
C TYR A 17 -2.78 -4.81 -6.53
N ARG A 18 -4.00 -4.70 -5.98
CA ARG A 18 -4.59 -3.40 -5.59
C ARG A 18 -3.77 -2.70 -4.51
N GLU A 19 -3.31 -3.43 -3.51
CA GLU A 19 -2.45 -2.89 -2.45
C GLU A 19 -1.13 -2.35 -3.03
N LEU A 20 -0.49 -3.09 -3.93
CA LEU A 20 0.71 -2.64 -4.63
C LEU A 20 0.45 -1.36 -5.42
N CYS A 21 -0.61 -1.32 -6.23
CA CYS A 21 -0.97 -0.12 -6.99
C CYS A 21 -1.22 1.09 -6.08
N ARG A 22 -1.85 0.90 -4.92
CA ARG A 22 -2.04 1.96 -3.92
C ARG A 22 -0.72 2.44 -3.33
N GLY A 23 0.19 1.53 -3.02
CA GLY A 23 1.56 1.86 -2.59
C GLY A 23 2.29 2.71 -3.63
N VAL A 24 2.23 2.33 -4.90
CA VAL A 24 2.85 3.09 -6.01
C VAL A 24 2.23 4.48 -6.14
N ARG A 25 0.89 4.60 -6.07
CA ARG A 25 0.20 5.91 -6.12
C ARG A 25 0.51 6.78 -4.91
N ARG A 26 0.60 6.20 -3.71
CA ARG A 26 1.02 6.92 -2.50
C ARG A 26 2.43 7.50 -2.69
N SER A 27 3.36 6.66 -3.12
CA SER A 27 4.71 7.11 -3.43
C SER A 27 4.73 8.14 -4.57
N GLY A 28 3.84 8.04 -5.56
CA GLY A 28 3.67 9.07 -6.59
C GLY A 28 3.27 10.44 -6.03
N ARG A 29 2.36 10.48 -5.05
CA ARG A 29 2.00 11.73 -4.33
C ARG A 29 3.18 12.32 -3.59
N GLU A 30 3.94 11.47 -2.89
CA GLU A 30 5.15 11.87 -2.16
C GLU A 30 6.18 12.48 -3.13
N ASN A 31 6.38 11.89 -4.31
CA ASN A 31 7.27 12.43 -5.35
C ASN A 31 6.81 13.79 -5.88
N VAL A 32 5.51 13.98 -6.11
CA VAL A 32 4.97 15.27 -6.55
C VAL A 32 5.24 16.35 -5.50
N VAL A 33 4.96 16.07 -4.22
CA VAL A 33 5.25 16.99 -3.11
C VAL A 33 6.75 17.29 -3.04
N PHE A 34 7.58 16.26 -3.13
CA PHE A 34 9.04 16.40 -3.12
C PHE A 34 9.53 17.27 -4.30
N ALA A 35 9.02 17.06 -5.51
CA ALA A 35 9.37 17.86 -6.67
C ALA A 35 9.00 19.35 -6.49
N PHE A 36 7.83 19.65 -5.90
CA PHE A 36 7.46 21.03 -5.58
C PHE A 36 8.41 21.68 -4.56
N ILE A 37 8.81 20.95 -3.52
CA ILE A 37 9.82 21.42 -2.56
C ILE A 37 11.13 21.72 -3.28
N MET A 38 11.58 20.82 -4.17
CA MET A 38 12.82 20.97 -4.92
C MET A 38 12.80 22.15 -5.89
N ILE A 39 11.68 22.38 -6.57
CA ILE A 39 11.47 23.56 -7.43
C ILE A 39 11.50 24.83 -6.58
N GLY A 40 10.83 24.84 -5.43
CA GLY A 40 10.85 25.96 -4.49
C GLY A 40 12.27 26.28 -4.01
N LEU A 41 13.01 25.26 -3.56
CA LEU A 41 14.41 25.40 -3.15
C LEU A 41 15.29 25.92 -4.28
N ALA A 42 15.12 25.42 -5.51
CA ALA A 42 15.85 25.90 -6.68
C ALA A 42 15.56 27.39 -6.94
N PHE A 43 14.29 27.80 -6.89
CA PHE A 43 13.86 29.19 -7.08
C PHE A 43 14.44 30.14 -6.02
N TYR A 44 14.43 29.75 -4.74
CA TYR A 44 14.97 30.58 -3.66
C TYR A 44 16.51 30.62 -3.65
N SER A 45 17.17 29.51 -3.99
CA SER A 45 18.63 29.40 -3.93
C SER A 45 19.31 30.07 -5.12
N PHE A 46 18.67 30.09 -6.29
CA PHE A 46 19.21 30.68 -7.51
C PHE A 46 18.47 31.97 -7.85
N ARG A 47 18.93 33.09 -7.30
CA ARG A 47 18.49 34.41 -7.76
C ARG A 47 18.96 34.62 -9.21
N PRO A 48 18.12 35.15 -10.11
CA PRO A 48 18.38 35.26 -11.55
C PRO A 48 19.57 36.15 -11.95
N ASN A 49 20.29 36.75 -11.00
CA ASN A 49 21.45 37.61 -11.25
C ASN A 49 22.81 36.89 -11.12
N ALA A 50 22.82 35.59 -10.80
CA ALA A 50 24.04 34.78 -10.81
C ALA A 50 24.34 34.31 -12.24
N GLY A 51 24.99 35.16 -13.04
CA GLY A 51 25.41 34.80 -14.40
C GLY A 51 26.40 33.62 -14.45
N GLY A 52 26.49 32.96 -15.60
CA GLY A 52 27.49 31.92 -15.87
C GLY A 52 27.10 30.52 -15.39
N PHE A 53 28.06 29.81 -14.78
CA PHE A 53 27.94 28.40 -14.38
C PHE A 53 26.76 28.12 -13.41
N ALA A 54 26.40 29.09 -12.57
CA ALA A 54 25.26 28.99 -11.66
C ALA A 54 23.93 28.79 -12.40
N THR A 55 23.77 29.39 -13.59
CA THR A 55 22.57 29.21 -14.43
C THR A 55 22.46 27.77 -14.93
N VAL A 56 23.56 27.14 -15.33
CA VAL A 56 23.57 25.76 -15.82
C VAL A 56 23.19 24.79 -14.70
N VAL A 57 23.77 24.96 -13.50
CA VAL A 57 23.44 24.15 -12.31
C VAL A 57 21.96 24.27 -11.97
N PHE A 58 21.41 25.49 -11.98
CA PHE A 58 19.98 25.72 -11.77
C PHE A 58 19.12 24.99 -12.79
N LEU A 59 19.42 25.11 -14.09
CA LEU A 59 18.66 24.47 -15.15
C LEU A 59 18.67 22.95 -15.03
N LEU A 60 19.81 22.36 -14.67
CA LEU A 60 19.92 20.91 -14.46
C LEU A 60 19.12 20.45 -13.24
N TYR A 61 19.17 21.20 -12.14
CA TYR A 61 18.39 20.89 -10.95
C TYR A 61 16.88 21.02 -11.20
N LEU A 62 16.48 22.06 -11.94
CA LEU A 62 15.10 22.26 -12.37
C LEU A 62 14.64 21.12 -13.29
N ALA A 63 15.47 20.71 -14.26
CA ALA A 63 15.16 19.59 -15.14
C ALA A 63 14.95 18.27 -14.36
N LEU A 64 15.80 17.98 -13.37
CA LEU A 64 15.64 16.82 -12.51
C LEU A 64 14.36 16.90 -11.66
N ALA A 65 14.04 18.09 -11.12
CA ALA A 65 12.82 18.28 -10.33
C ALA A 65 11.55 18.11 -11.20
N LEU A 66 11.57 18.61 -12.44
CA LEU A 66 10.50 18.39 -13.41
C LEU A 66 10.38 16.92 -13.82
N ALA A 67 11.50 16.20 -13.97
CA ALA A 67 11.49 14.77 -14.22
C ALA A 67 10.85 13.99 -13.06
N GLU A 68 11.21 14.31 -11.82
CA GLU A 68 10.60 13.70 -10.62
C GLU A 68 9.10 14.01 -10.52
N PHE A 69 8.69 15.25 -10.85
CA PHE A 69 7.29 15.63 -10.94
C PHE A 69 6.54 14.79 -11.99
N ALA A 70 7.10 14.66 -13.19
CA ALA A 70 6.51 13.88 -14.27
C ALA A 70 6.40 12.39 -13.90
N VAL A 71 7.40 11.82 -13.23
CA VAL A 71 7.35 10.46 -12.70
C VAL A 71 6.31 10.32 -11.60
N GLY A 72 6.19 11.31 -10.71
CA GLY A 72 5.15 11.36 -9.69
C GLY A 72 3.74 11.32 -10.28
N LEU A 73 3.48 12.13 -11.32
CA LEU A 73 2.24 12.11 -12.08
C LEU A 73 2.03 10.79 -12.83
N PHE A 74 3.09 10.25 -13.44
CA PHE A 74 3.03 8.96 -14.12
C PHE A 74 2.61 7.84 -13.16
N LYS A 75 3.20 7.75 -11.96
CA LYS A 75 2.83 6.75 -10.92
C LYS A 75 1.40 6.93 -10.40
N LEU A 76 0.90 8.17 -10.39
CA LEU A 76 -0.48 8.47 -10.01
C LEU A 76 -1.48 7.93 -11.03
N LEU A 77 -1.23 8.16 -12.31
CA LEU A 77 -2.10 7.76 -13.43
C LEU A 77 -1.95 6.28 -13.77
N PHE A 78 -0.71 5.79 -13.84
CA PHE A 78 -0.32 4.45 -14.26
C PHE A 78 0.55 3.79 -13.19
N PRO A 79 -0.06 3.20 -12.14
CA PRO A 79 0.69 2.55 -11.08
C PRO A 79 1.30 1.23 -11.56
N THR A 80 2.50 1.32 -12.12
CA THR A 80 3.24 0.17 -12.68
C THR A 80 4.63 0.03 -12.08
N ALA A 81 5.25 -1.13 -12.29
CA ALA A 81 6.64 -1.36 -11.90
C ALA A 81 7.60 -0.43 -12.66
N GLU A 82 7.34 -0.15 -13.94
CA GLU A 82 8.13 0.78 -14.76
C GLU A 82 8.14 2.19 -14.16
N GLY A 83 7.02 2.65 -13.59
CA GLY A 83 6.96 3.93 -12.88
C GLY A 83 7.90 3.98 -11.67
N VAL A 84 8.01 2.88 -10.92
CA VAL A 84 8.96 2.76 -9.80
C VAL A 84 10.41 2.67 -10.28
N LEU A 85 10.66 2.07 -11.44
CA LEU A 85 11.99 2.04 -12.05
C LEU A 85 12.44 3.44 -12.50
N LEU A 86 11.57 4.18 -13.21
CA LEU A 86 11.84 5.56 -13.62
C LEU A 86 12.15 6.45 -12.40
N ASP A 87 11.40 6.25 -11.33
CA ASP A 87 11.59 6.92 -10.04
C ASP A 87 12.95 6.60 -9.38
N ALA A 88 13.40 5.34 -9.46
CA ALA A 88 14.73 4.96 -9.00
C ALA A 88 15.84 5.63 -9.83
N LEU A 89 15.65 5.72 -11.15
CA LEU A 89 16.62 6.34 -12.07
C LEU A 89 16.73 7.86 -11.85
N VAL A 90 15.61 8.58 -11.72
CA VAL A 90 15.64 10.02 -11.44
C VAL A 90 16.31 10.31 -10.10
N LEU A 91 15.99 9.52 -9.06
CA LEU A 91 16.63 9.67 -7.76
C LEU A 91 18.12 9.32 -7.79
N LEU A 92 18.52 8.35 -8.62
CA LEU A 92 19.94 8.04 -8.85
C LEU A 92 20.67 9.22 -9.48
N LEU A 93 20.06 9.87 -10.47
CA LEU A 93 20.62 11.08 -11.09
C LEU A 93 20.74 12.22 -10.08
N PHE A 94 19.74 12.42 -9.22
CA PHE A 94 19.84 13.37 -8.12
C PHE A 94 20.98 13.05 -7.14
N ALA A 95 21.11 11.79 -6.72
CA ALA A 95 22.17 11.36 -5.82
C ALA A 95 23.55 11.56 -6.48
N GLY A 96 23.70 11.11 -7.73
CA GLY A 96 24.94 11.26 -8.50
C GLY A 96 25.31 12.72 -8.72
N TRP A 97 24.34 13.59 -9.01
CA TRP A 97 24.55 15.03 -9.14
C TRP A 97 25.03 15.67 -7.83
N ASN A 98 24.33 15.41 -6.72
CA ASN A 98 24.67 15.98 -5.42
C ASN A 98 26.04 15.49 -4.92
N LEU A 99 26.29 14.19 -4.97
CA LEU A 99 27.56 13.60 -4.51
C LEU A 99 28.73 13.92 -5.46
N GLY A 100 28.49 13.89 -6.77
CA GLY A 100 29.49 14.21 -7.77
C GLY A 100 30.02 15.64 -7.62
N TRP A 101 29.13 16.61 -7.37
CA TRP A 101 29.54 17.99 -7.12
C TRP A 101 30.39 18.14 -5.86
N GLN A 102 30.01 17.45 -4.78
CA GLN A 102 30.80 17.45 -3.53
C GLN A 102 32.18 16.79 -3.72
N GLY A 103 32.27 15.74 -4.54
CA GLY A 103 33.54 15.12 -4.91
C GLY A 103 34.44 16.06 -5.70
N LEU A 104 33.90 16.78 -6.68
CA LEU A 104 34.66 17.79 -7.44
C LEU A 104 35.12 18.95 -6.56
N ALA A 105 34.27 19.43 -5.64
CA ALA A 105 34.63 20.45 -4.67
C ALA A 105 35.82 20.01 -3.81
N LEU A 106 35.80 18.77 -3.32
CA LEU A 106 36.89 18.19 -2.52
C LEU A 106 38.22 18.14 -3.31
N VAL A 107 38.18 17.70 -4.58
CA VAL A 107 39.37 17.67 -5.46
C VAL A 107 39.91 19.07 -5.75
N ALA A 108 39.02 20.07 -5.84
CA ALA A 108 39.38 21.47 -6.01
C ALA A 108 39.85 22.15 -4.71
N GLY A 109 39.97 21.42 -3.59
CA GLY A 109 40.38 21.97 -2.29
C GLY A 109 39.30 22.80 -1.59
N VAL A 110 38.05 22.73 -2.05
CA VAL A 110 36.90 23.39 -1.44
C VAL A 110 36.29 22.46 -0.39
N GLN A 111 35.99 23.00 0.80
CA GLN A 111 35.38 22.21 1.86
C GLN A 111 33.98 21.72 1.42
N PRO A 112 33.72 20.40 1.46
CA PRO A 112 32.43 19.86 1.06
C PRO A 112 31.35 20.23 2.09
N ASN A 113 30.12 20.43 1.59
CA ASN A 113 28.96 20.70 2.41
C ASN A 113 28.35 19.38 2.92
N GLY A 114 28.52 19.11 4.22
CA GLY A 114 28.01 17.90 4.88
C GLY A 114 26.50 17.68 4.72
N VAL A 115 25.69 18.75 4.62
CA VAL A 115 24.24 18.62 4.40
C VAL A 115 23.94 18.06 3.01
N ILE A 116 24.65 18.53 1.98
CA ILE A 116 24.46 18.04 0.60
C ILE A 116 24.92 16.60 0.47
N ILE A 117 26.02 16.23 1.14
CA ILE A 117 26.48 14.83 1.21
C ILE A 117 25.40 13.95 1.86
N PHE A 118 24.88 14.36 3.02
CA PHE A 118 23.84 13.61 3.73
C PHE A 118 22.59 13.41 2.86
N ILE A 119 22.10 14.47 2.21
CA ILE A 119 20.96 14.39 1.29
C ILE A 119 21.26 13.45 0.11
N GLY A 120 22.44 13.56 -0.49
CA GLY A 120 22.87 12.70 -1.60
C GLY A 120 22.94 11.22 -1.20
N LEU A 121 23.44 10.90 -0.01
CA LEU A 121 23.47 9.53 0.52
C LEU A 121 22.06 9.01 0.84
N TYR A 122 21.21 9.85 1.42
CA TYR A 122 19.80 9.52 1.67
C TYR A 122 19.06 9.19 0.36
N MET A 123 19.25 10.00 -0.69
CA MET A 123 18.71 9.73 -2.03
C MET A 123 19.25 8.42 -2.60
N LEU A 124 20.55 8.16 -2.46
CA LEU A 124 21.15 6.91 -2.93
C LEU A 124 20.56 5.68 -2.23
N LEU A 125 20.34 5.73 -0.91
CA LEU A 125 19.65 4.67 -0.18
C LEU A 125 18.20 4.51 -0.65
N GLY A 126 17.49 5.61 -0.88
CA GLY A 126 16.15 5.60 -1.47
C GLY A 126 16.11 4.93 -2.85
N THR A 127 17.10 5.20 -3.70
CA THR A 127 17.27 4.58 -5.01
C THR A 127 17.42 3.06 -4.90
N LEU A 128 18.29 2.59 -3.99
CA LEU A 128 18.50 1.16 -3.77
C LEU A 128 17.22 0.46 -3.31
N ASN A 129 16.46 1.10 -2.41
CA ASN A 129 15.18 0.57 -1.95
C ASN A 129 14.16 0.50 -3.10
N ARG A 130 14.07 1.53 -3.95
CA ARG A 130 13.19 1.54 -5.12
C ARG A 130 13.55 0.45 -6.14
N PHE A 131 14.84 0.20 -6.39
CA PHE A 131 15.27 -0.92 -7.25
C PHE A 131 14.89 -2.29 -6.68
N LYS A 132 15.04 -2.49 -5.36
CA LYS A 132 14.57 -3.72 -4.69
C LYS A 132 13.06 -3.87 -4.83
N SER A 133 12.31 -2.81 -4.56
CA SER A 133 10.86 -2.79 -4.75
C SER A 133 10.48 -3.09 -6.18
N TYR A 134 11.16 -2.53 -7.18
CA TYR A 134 10.93 -2.81 -8.59
C TYR A 134 11.03 -4.31 -8.91
N LEU A 135 12.07 -5.01 -8.43
CA LEU A 135 12.24 -6.44 -8.67
C LEU A 135 11.09 -7.26 -8.06
N THR A 136 10.68 -6.93 -6.84
CA THR A 136 9.55 -7.57 -6.17
C THR A 136 8.24 -7.29 -6.92
N LEU A 137 7.99 -6.02 -7.26
CA LEU A 137 6.81 -5.59 -7.98
C LEU A 137 6.73 -6.25 -9.36
N ARG A 138 7.81 -6.27 -10.14
CA ARG A 138 7.82 -6.86 -11.49
C ARG A 138 7.39 -8.33 -11.48
N ARG A 139 7.77 -9.10 -10.45
CA ARG A 139 7.31 -10.49 -10.28
C ARG A 139 5.81 -10.56 -10.03
N LEU A 140 5.28 -9.68 -9.18
CA LEU A 140 3.85 -9.64 -8.83
C LEU A 140 2.97 -9.04 -9.95
N PHE A 141 3.52 -8.11 -10.74
CA PHE A 141 2.85 -7.48 -11.88
C PHE A 141 2.85 -8.34 -13.14
N ALA A 142 3.61 -9.44 -13.18
CA ALA A 142 3.66 -10.34 -14.34
C ALA A 142 2.28 -10.93 -14.69
N GLU A 143 1.47 -11.22 -13.67
CA GLU A 143 0.10 -11.71 -13.81
C GLU A 143 -0.90 -10.60 -13.50
N ARG A 144 -0.93 -9.57 -14.35
CA ARG A 144 -1.85 -8.43 -14.18
C ARG A 144 -3.31 -8.91 -14.29
N PRO A 145 -4.15 -8.70 -13.26
CA PRO A 145 -5.58 -8.96 -13.38
C PRO A 145 -6.23 -8.07 -14.45
N SER A 146 -7.28 -8.59 -15.11
CA SER A 146 -8.06 -7.79 -16.05
C SER A 146 -8.68 -6.58 -15.36
N ALA A 147 -8.90 -5.50 -16.11
CA ALA A 147 -9.55 -4.30 -15.58
C ALA A 147 -10.96 -4.61 -15.04
N GLU A 148 -11.67 -5.54 -15.68
CA GLU A 148 -12.98 -6.02 -15.25
C GLU A 148 -12.92 -6.72 -13.89
N HIS A 149 -11.94 -7.59 -13.64
CA HIS A 149 -11.77 -8.23 -12.33
C HIS A 149 -11.45 -7.22 -11.23
N ILE A 150 -10.66 -6.19 -11.55
CA ILE A 150 -10.34 -5.12 -10.60
C ILE A 150 -11.60 -4.32 -10.27
N ALA A 151 -12.38 -3.92 -11.28
CA ALA A 151 -13.62 -3.17 -11.10
C ALA A 151 -14.65 -3.96 -10.29
N TRP A 152 -14.87 -5.23 -10.64
CA TRP A 152 -15.76 -6.11 -9.89
C TRP A 152 -15.30 -6.27 -8.43
N PHE A 153 -14.00 -6.38 -8.18
CA PHE A 153 -13.47 -6.50 -6.82
C PHE A 153 -13.49 -5.16 -6.05
N ASP A 154 -13.42 -4.02 -6.74
CA ASP A 154 -13.67 -2.70 -6.17
C ASP A 154 -15.13 -2.58 -5.71
N ASP A 155 -16.09 -3.03 -6.53
CA ASP A 155 -17.52 -3.07 -6.20
C ASP A 155 -17.80 -4.00 -5.01
N LEU A 156 -17.20 -5.19 -4.98
CA LEU A 156 -17.28 -6.09 -3.84
C LEU A 156 -16.77 -5.44 -2.56
N VAL A 157 -15.64 -4.72 -2.62
CA VAL A 157 -15.11 -4.00 -1.47
C VAL A 157 -16.04 -2.87 -1.01
N PHE A 158 -16.69 -2.19 -1.93
CA PHE A 158 -17.68 -1.18 -1.61
C PHE A 158 -18.90 -1.80 -0.90
N ASP A 159 -19.43 -2.90 -1.46
CA ASP A 159 -20.56 -3.65 -0.91
C ASP A 159 -20.26 -4.16 0.52
N ILE A 160 -19.09 -4.76 0.75
CA ILE A 160 -18.67 -5.23 2.08
C ILE A 160 -18.62 -4.08 3.10
N ARG A 161 -18.15 -2.90 2.69
CA ARG A 161 -18.06 -1.73 3.58
C ARG A 161 -19.42 -1.15 3.92
N ALA A 162 -20.39 -1.26 3.01
CA ALA A 162 -21.75 -0.79 3.19
C ALA A 162 -22.67 -1.82 3.87
N SER A 163 -22.22 -3.07 4.03
CA SER A 163 -23.01 -4.16 4.59
C SER A 163 -23.24 -3.98 6.10
N ASP A 164 -24.49 -4.18 6.53
CA ASP A 164 -24.91 -4.19 7.93
C ASP A 164 -25.21 -5.63 8.37
N PRO A 165 -24.53 -6.17 9.41
CA PRO A 165 -24.79 -7.52 9.93
C PRO A 165 -26.25 -7.76 10.35
N HIS A 166 -27.01 -6.72 10.70
CA HIS A 166 -28.41 -6.83 11.09
C HIS A 166 -29.34 -7.11 9.91
N ILE A 167 -28.92 -6.71 8.70
CA ILE A 167 -29.72 -6.84 7.48
C ILE A 167 -29.16 -7.97 6.60
N ASP A 168 -27.82 -8.07 6.50
CA ASP A 168 -27.11 -9.06 5.70
C ASP A 168 -26.55 -10.18 6.60
N PRO A 169 -27.11 -11.42 6.54
CA PRO A 169 -26.66 -12.54 7.35
C PRO A 169 -25.25 -13.05 6.96
N LEU A 170 -24.69 -12.56 5.85
CA LEU A 170 -23.34 -12.87 5.41
C LEU A 170 -22.32 -11.83 5.88
N ALA A 171 -22.77 -10.70 6.44
CA ALA A 171 -21.90 -9.63 6.89
C ALA A 171 -21.47 -9.82 8.36
N LEU A 172 -20.22 -9.45 8.64
CA LEU A 172 -19.64 -9.36 9.97
C LEU A 172 -19.09 -7.96 10.20
N ASP A 173 -19.36 -7.43 11.38
CA ASP A 173 -18.68 -6.24 11.88
C ASP A 173 -17.69 -6.63 12.98
N LEU A 174 -16.41 -6.32 12.77
CA LEU A 174 -15.31 -6.74 13.63
C LEU A 174 -14.54 -5.49 14.10
N PRO A 175 -14.94 -4.86 15.23
CA PRO A 175 -14.38 -3.59 15.73
C PRO A 175 -12.98 -3.74 16.37
N THR A 176 -12.10 -4.41 15.65
CA THR A 176 -10.67 -4.57 15.89
C THR A 176 -9.90 -3.29 15.57
N ARG A 177 -8.57 -3.30 15.78
CA ARG A 177 -7.67 -2.23 15.35
C ARG A 177 -6.62 -2.80 14.40
N PRO A 178 -6.67 -2.52 13.09
CA PRO A 178 -7.68 -1.71 12.38
C PRO A 178 -9.07 -2.35 12.36
N HIS A 179 -10.12 -1.54 12.21
CA HIS A 179 -11.52 -2.02 12.16
C HIS A 179 -11.78 -2.76 10.84
N TRP A 180 -12.19 -4.02 10.93
CA TRP A 180 -12.55 -4.88 9.81
C TRP A 180 -14.07 -5.02 9.63
N ARG A 181 -14.52 -4.93 8.39
CA ARG A 181 -15.81 -5.43 7.91
C ARG A 181 -15.55 -6.71 7.15
N ALA A 182 -16.38 -7.73 7.30
CA ALA A 182 -16.23 -8.94 6.51
C ALA A 182 -17.53 -9.39 5.86
N LYS A 183 -17.41 -10.11 4.74
CA LYS A 183 -18.53 -10.78 4.08
C LYS A 183 -18.18 -12.22 3.75
N LEU A 184 -19.09 -13.12 4.11
CA LEU A 184 -18.93 -14.56 4.06
C LEU A 184 -19.66 -15.09 2.83
N LEU A 185 -18.93 -15.34 1.73
CA LEU A 185 -19.50 -15.76 0.45
C LEU A 185 -19.00 -17.16 0.08
N GLY A 186 -19.91 -18.13 -0.01
CA GLY A 186 -19.52 -19.53 -0.22
C GLY A 186 -18.62 -20.01 0.93
N GLY A 187 -17.51 -20.69 0.63
CA GLY A 187 -16.46 -21.03 1.60
C GLY A 187 -15.33 -20.01 1.63
N THR A 188 -15.61 -18.74 1.36
CA THR A 188 -14.59 -17.67 1.40
C THR A 188 -15.08 -16.48 2.22
N ALA A 189 -14.23 -15.98 3.11
CA ALA A 189 -14.42 -14.75 3.87
C ALA A 189 -13.56 -13.63 3.27
N PHE A 190 -14.20 -12.52 2.94
CA PHE A 190 -13.55 -11.29 2.49
C PHE A 190 -13.52 -10.32 3.65
N PHE A 191 -12.34 -9.90 4.08
CA PHE A 191 -12.13 -8.89 5.11
C PHE A 191 -11.68 -7.60 4.47
N VAL A 192 -12.32 -6.49 4.83
CA VAL A 192 -12.05 -5.17 4.29
C VAL A 192 -11.97 -4.20 5.45
N THR A 193 -10.88 -3.46 5.59
CA THR A 193 -10.80 -2.40 6.59
C THR A 193 -11.88 -1.35 6.34
N VAL A 194 -12.40 -0.67 7.38
CA VAL A 194 -13.40 0.41 7.21
C VAL A 194 -12.89 1.53 6.29
N SER A 195 -11.58 1.77 6.25
CA SER A 195 -10.95 2.69 5.29
C SER A 195 -10.99 2.22 3.83
N GLY A 196 -11.19 0.92 3.60
CA GLY A 196 -11.14 0.24 2.30
C GLY A 196 -9.72 -0.02 1.78
N HIS A 197 -8.69 0.26 2.58
CA HIS A 197 -7.29 0.21 2.13
C HIS A 197 -6.68 -1.19 2.14
N SER A 198 -6.98 -1.99 3.15
CA SER A 198 -6.52 -3.38 3.24
C SER A 198 -7.68 -4.33 3.02
N VAL A 199 -7.42 -5.38 2.25
CA VAL A 199 -8.39 -6.42 1.89
C VAL A 199 -7.72 -7.78 2.03
N TRP A 200 -8.30 -8.66 2.83
CA TRP A 200 -7.84 -10.05 2.97
C TRP A 200 -8.92 -11.01 2.49
N VAL A 201 -8.47 -12.14 1.96
CA VAL A 201 -9.34 -13.23 1.51
C VAL A 201 -8.87 -14.49 2.21
N ALA A 202 -9.78 -15.15 2.92
CA ALA A 202 -9.46 -16.30 3.77
C ALA A 202 -10.52 -17.40 3.58
N GLY A 203 -10.11 -18.66 3.67
CA GLY A 203 -11.03 -19.77 3.83
C GLY A 203 -11.45 -20.02 5.28
N PRO A 204 -12.29 -21.03 5.52
CA PRO A 204 -12.78 -21.37 6.85
C PRO A 204 -11.67 -21.86 7.79
N GLU A 205 -10.58 -22.40 7.23
CA GLU A 205 -9.40 -22.86 7.97
C GLU A 205 -8.36 -21.74 8.17
N ASP A 206 -8.44 -20.69 7.35
CA ASP A 206 -7.46 -19.59 7.33
C ASP A 206 -7.83 -18.46 8.31
N PHE A 207 -9.02 -18.50 8.91
CA PHE A 207 -9.41 -17.54 9.94
C PHE A 207 -10.18 -18.21 11.07
N THR A 208 -10.00 -17.70 12.28
CA THR A 208 -10.72 -18.16 13.46
C THR A 208 -11.25 -16.96 14.23
N LEU A 209 -12.55 -16.98 14.53
CA LEU A 209 -13.17 -16.07 15.48
C LEU A 209 -13.60 -16.86 16.71
N LYS A 210 -13.06 -16.49 17.87
CA LYS A 210 -13.43 -17.08 19.17
C LYS A 210 -14.10 -16.02 20.01
N ARG A 211 -15.07 -16.42 20.84
CA ARG A 211 -15.82 -15.53 21.71
C ARG A 211 -15.91 -16.11 23.12
N GLU A 212 -15.87 -15.26 24.13
CA GLU A 212 -16.14 -15.65 25.51
C GLU A 212 -17.54 -16.28 25.64
N ALA A 213 -17.63 -17.36 26.42
CA ALA A 213 -18.88 -18.07 26.66
C ALA A 213 -19.82 -17.28 27.57
N ALA A 214 -19.26 -16.64 28.61
CA ALA A 214 -20.02 -15.86 29.58
C ALA A 214 -20.38 -14.48 29.00
N ASP A 215 -21.62 -14.07 29.23
CA ASP A 215 -22.06 -12.70 28.99
C ASP A 215 -21.93 -11.92 30.29
N HIS A 216 -21.33 -10.75 30.24
CA HIS A 216 -21.24 -9.85 31.40
C HIS A 216 -22.43 -8.87 31.48
N GLY A 217 -23.49 -9.10 30.70
CA GLY A 217 -24.75 -8.34 30.77
C GLY A 217 -24.79 -7.10 29.87
N THR A 218 -23.81 -6.94 28.98
CA THR A 218 -23.69 -5.79 28.05
C THR A 218 -24.19 -6.12 26.64
N GLY A 219 -24.47 -7.39 26.32
CA GLY A 219 -24.80 -7.83 24.95
C GLY A 219 -23.59 -7.83 24.01
N GLN A 220 -22.40 -7.54 24.53
CA GLN A 220 -21.13 -7.59 23.83
C GLN A 220 -20.17 -8.47 24.61
N ARG A 221 -19.54 -9.42 23.93
CA ARG A 221 -18.60 -10.36 24.56
C ARG A 221 -17.22 -10.18 23.97
N ARG A 222 -16.19 -10.43 24.76
CA ARG A 222 -14.83 -10.36 24.23
C ARG A 222 -14.64 -11.45 23.20
N ALA A 223 -14.03 -11.07 22.10
CA ALA A 223 -13.70 -11.94 21.01
C ALA A 223 -12.23 -11.80 20.65
N PHE A 224 -11.70 -12.91 20.12
CA PHE A 224 -10.37 -13.00 19.56
C PHE A 224 -10.49 -13.37 18.09
N LEU A 225 -9.80 -12.62 17.25
CA LEU A 225 -9.73 -12.85 15.81
C LEU A 225 -8.31 -13.24 15.44
N SER A 226 -8.19 -14.29 14.63
CA SER A 226 -6.97 -14.58 13.90
C SER A 226 -7.28 -14.78 12.43
N ILE A 227 -6.48 -14.17 11.56
CA ILE A 227 -6.56 -14.36 10.10
C ILE A 227 -5.16 -14.65 9.60
N HIS A 228 -4.97 -15.72 8.83
CA HIS A 228 -3.67 -16.20 8.34
C HIS A 228 -2.63 -16.38 9.45
N GLY A 229 -3.08 -16.76 10.66
CA GLY A 229 -2.23 -16.91 11.85
C GLY A 229 -1.84 -15.58 12.53
N GLU A 230 -2.18 -14.42 11.97
CA GLU A 230 -2.00 -13.13 12.62
C GLU A 230 -3.12 -12.92 13.64
N GLY A 231 -2.76 -12.83 14.93
CA GLY A 231 -3.70 -12.61 16.03
C GLY A 231 -3.96 -11.13 16.26
N TYR A 232 -5.23 -10.76 16.41
CA TYR A 232 -5.64 -9.41 16.73
C TYR A 232 -5.87 -9.24 18.24
N PRO A 233 -5.69 -8.01 18.79
CA PRO A 233 -6.07 -7.71 20.16
C PRO A 233 -7.54 -8.03 20.43
N GLU A 234 -7.87 -8.37 21.68
CA GLU A 234 -9.24 -8.59 22.12
C GLU A 234 -10.14 -7.38 21.81
N PHE A 235 -11.38 -7.66 21.41
CA PHE A 235 -12.37 -6.65 21.09
C PHE A 235 -13.78 -7.14 21.46
N GLU A 236 -14.71 -6.21 21.55
CA GLU A 236 -16.12 -6.51 21.82
C GLU A 236 -16.83 -6.89 20.52
N LEU A 237 -17.46 -8.07 20.49
CA LEU A 237 -18.19 -8.57 19.34
C LEU A 237 -19.69 -8.64 19.64
N GLU A 238 -20.48 -8.07 18.73
CA GLU A 238 -21.94 -8.13 18.78
C GLU A 238 -22.48 -9.55 18.53
N ASP A 239 -23.61 -9.88 19.16
CA ASP A 239 -24.28 -11.16 19.01
C ASP A 239 -24.69 -11.47 17.57
N VAL A 240 -25.06 -10.46 16.79
CA VAL A 240 -25.48 -10.62 15.38
C VAL A 240 -24.32 -11.09 14.52
N SER A 241 -23.17 -10.40 14.59
CA SER A 241 -21.95 -10.82 13.88
C SER A 241 -21.49 -12.22 14.30
N TRP A 242 -21.56 -12.55 15.60
CA TRP A 242 -21.24 -13.90 16.06
C TRP A 242 -22.21 -14.96 15.51
N THR A 243 -23.50 -14.65 15.48
CA THR A 243 -24.54 -15.54 14.94
C THR A 243 -24.33 -15.79 13.45
N ASN A 244 -23.99 -14.76 12.68
CA ASN A 244 -23.68 -14.88 11.25
C ASN A 244 -22.45 -15.77 11.02
N TYR A 245 -21.37 -15.56 11.80
CA TYR A 245 -20.16 -16.38 11.74
C TYR A 245 -20.41 -17.85 12.08
N THR A 246 -21.12 -18.14 13.18
CA THR A 246 -21.40 -19.52 13.61
C THR A 246 -22.28 -20.27 12.62
N LYS A 247 -23.30 -19.61 12.05
CA LYS A 247 -24.11 -20.16 10.95
C LYS A 247 -23.26 -20.51 9.74
N TRP A 248 -22.34 -19.62 9.37
CA TRP A 248 -21.46 -19.84 8.23
C TRP A 248 -20.50 -21.02 8.47
N ILE A 249 -19.83 -21.08 9.62
CA ILE A 249 -18.96 -22.21 10.00
C ILE A 249 -19.73 -23.54 9.99
N ALA A 250 -20.93 -23.56 10.57
CA ALA A 250 -21.78 -24.76 10.55
C ALA A 250 -22.10 -25.22 9.11
N ALA A 251 -22.36 -24.28 8.20
CA ALA A 251 -22.60 -24.60 6.79
C ALA A 251 -21.34 -25.13 6.07
N GLN A 252 -20.13 -24.68 6.44
CA GLN A 252 -18.88 -25.15 5.82
C GLN A 252 -18.46 -26.53 6.30
N PHE A 253 -18.69 -26.85 7.57
CA PHE A 253 -18.18 -28.08 8.19
C PHE A 253 -19.26 -29.14 8.50
N GLY A 254 -20.54 -28.85 8.20
CA GLY A 254 -21.74 -29.70 8.35
C GLY A 254 -21.59 -31.02 9.13
N ASP A 255 -22.18 -31.11 10.34
CA ASP A 255 -22.28 -32.29 11.23
C ASP A 255 -21.02 -33.18 11.38
N ARG A 256 -19.82 -32.71 11.01
CA ARG A 256 -18.55 -33.41 11.29
C ARG A 256 -18.02 -33.13 12.70
N VAL A 257 -18.91 -32.81 13.64
CA VAL A 257 -18.63 -32.71 15.08
C VAL A 257 -19.55 -33.66 15.81
#